data_AF-X1P837-F1
#
_entry.id   AF-X1P837-F1
#
_cell.length_a   1.000
_cell.length_b   1.000
_cell.length_c   1.000
_cell.angle_alpha   90.00
_cell.angle_beta   90.00
_cell.angle_gamma   90.00
#
_symmetry.space_group_name_H-M   'P 1'
#
loop_
_entity.id
_entity.type
_entity.pdbx_description
1 polymer ?
#
loop_
_entity_poly.entity_id
_entity_poly.type
_entity_poly.pdbx_seq_one_letter_code
_entity_poly.pdbx_strand_id
1 'polypeptide(L)'
;IKIDFTSLRPGEKLFEELSIKGEDMQPTRHPKIAIWKNIPMDRDKLRTGINELVNIAKMQDHNTIVQKIKELVPEYSSGDNNT
;
A
#
# COMPACT_ATOMS: atom_id res chain seq x y z
N ILE A 1 -20.44 4.32 -30.79
CA ILE A 1 -19.20 4.10 -29.99
C ILE A 1 -19.34 2.72 -29.36
N LYS A 2 -18.35 1.83 -29.53
CA LYS A 2 -18.33 0.48 -28.96
C LYS A 2 -17.56 0.51 -27.64
N ILE A 3 -18.08 -0.16 -26.61
CA ILE A 3 -17.39 -0.36 -25.33
C ILE A 3 -17.06 -1.85 -25.23
N ASP A 4 -15.79 -2.19 -25.05
CA ASP A 4 -15.28 -3.55 -24.87
C ASP A 4 -14.63 -3.66 -23.49
N PHE A 5 -15.00 -4.69 -22.72
CA PHE A 5 -14.48 -4.91 -21.36
C PHE A 5 -13.36 -5.96 -21.39
N THR A 6 -12.18 -5.63 -20.84
CA THR A 6 -10.97 -6.47 -20.93
C THR A 6 -10.49 -7.03 -19.59
N SER A 7 -11.37 -7.08 -18.57
CA SER A 7 -11.08 -7.49 -17.19
C SER A 7 -10.03 -6.61 -16.46
N LEU A 8 -9.81 -6.89 -15.17
CA LEU A 8 -8.87 -6.18 -14.33
C LEU A 8 -7.43 -6.67 -14.57
N ARG A 9 -6.47 -5.75 -14.53
CA ARG A 9 -5.04 -6.05 -14.59
C ARG A 9 -4.56 -6.61 -13.22
N PRO A 10 -3.47 -7.41 -13.20
CA PRO A 10 -2.87 -7.86 -11.95
C PRO A 10 -2.55 -6.67 -11.04
N GLY A 11 -3.02 -6.73 -9.79
CA GLY A 11 -2.86 -5.66 -8.81
C GLY A 11 -3.91 -4.54 -8.88
N GLU A 12 -4.85 -4.56 -9.84
CA GLU A 12 -5.94 -3.58 -9.86
C GLU A 12 -7.06 -3.93 -8.89
N LYS A 13 -7.54 -2.90 -8.19
CA LYS A 13 -8.76 -2.96 -7.39
C LYS A 13 -9.95 -2.40 -8.17
N LEU A 14 -11.10 -3.05 -8.03
CA LEU A 14 -12.36 -2.54 -8.60
C LEU A 14 -12.90 -1.36 -7.78
N PHE A 15 -12.63 -1.36 -6.47
CA PHE A 15 -13.00 -0.33 -5.53
C PHE A 15 -11.81 -0.04 -4.62
N GLU A 16 -11.49 1.24 -4.44
CA GLU A 16 -10.51 1.67 -3.45
C GLU A 16 -11.14 1.76 -2.07
N GLU A 17 -10.35 1.53 -1.02
CA GLU A 17 -10.78 1.72 0.35
C GLU A 17 -10.89 3.22 0.68
N LEU A 18 -11.99 3.63 1.32
CA LEU A 18 -12.16 5.01 1.81
C LEU A 18 -11.40 5.27 3.12
N SER A 19 -11.04 4.20 3.83
CA SER A 19 -10.20 4.20 5.02
C SER A 19 -9.71 2.78 5.31
N ILE A 20 -8.50 2.64 5.83
CA ILE A 20 -7.93 1.36 6.24
C ILE A 20 -8.01 1.21 7.78
N LYS A 21 -7.95 -0.03 8.29
CA LYS A 21 -8.01 -0.30 9.74
C LYS A 21 -6.79 0.32 10.44
N GLY A 22 -7.04 1.20 11.41
CA GLY A 22 -5.99 1.94 12.13
C GLY A 22 -5.86 3.40 11.69
N GLU A 23 -6.60 3.80 10.64
CA GLU A 23 -6.68 5.19 10.19
C GLU A 23 -7.76 5.94 10.97
N ASP A 24 -7.34 6.56 12.07
CA ASP A 24 -8.20 7.40 12.89
C ASP A 24 -8.24 8.82 12.30
N MET A 25 -9.38 9.20 11.72
CA MET A 25 -9.61 10.53 11.15
C MET A 25 -10.23 11.47 12.18
N GLN A 26 -9.57 12.60 12.42
CA GLN A 26 -10.07 13.67 13.27
C GLN A 26 -10.68 14.79 12.43
N PRO A 27 -11.87 15.29 12.80
CA PRO A 27 -12.50 16.39 12.07
C PRO A 27 -11.70 17.68 12.23
N THR A 28 -11.71 18.52 11.19
CA THR A 28 -11.27 19.92 11.30
C THR A 28 -12.47 20.85 11.44
N ARG A 29 -12.22 22.17 11.53
CA ARG A 29 -13.28 23.19 11.47
C ARG A 29 -14.04 23.16 10.12
N HIS A 30 -13.41 22.74 9.04
CA HIS A 30 -14.06 22.67 7.73
C HIS A 30 -14.71 21.29 7.55
N PRO A 31 -16.01 21.21 7.20
CA PRO A 31 -16.76 19.94 7.21
C PRO A 31 -16.30 18.91 6.16
N LYS A 32 -15.47 19.32 5.21
CA LYS A 32 -14.92 18.44 4.16
C LYS A 32 -13.42 18.15 4.32
N ILE A 33 -12.80 18.53 5.44
CA ILE A 33 -11.38 18.31 5.68
C ILE A 33 -11.23 17.57 7.00
N ALA A 34 -10.55 16.43 6.97
CA ALA A 34 -10.18 15.64 8.13
C ALA A 34 -8.65 15.52 8.22
N ILE A 35 -8.14 15.36 9.44
CA ILE A 35 -6.73 15.08 9.73
C ILE A 35 -6.64 13.60 10.04
N TRP A 36 -5.80 12.89 9.31
CA TRP A 36 -5.45 11.53 9.66
C TRP A 36 -4.40 11.54 10.77
N LYS A 37 -4.70 10.85 11.87
CA LYS A 37 -3.77 10.65 12.97
C LYS A 37 -2.53 9.90 12.51
N ASN A 38 -1.36 10.52 12.72
CA ASN A 38 -0.08 9.90 12.43
C ASN A 38 0.10 8.61 13.26
N ILE A 39 0.51 7.53 12.59
CA ILE A 39 0.97 6.30 13.24
C ILE A 39 2.48 6.49 13.52
N PRO A 40 2.90 6.52 14.80
CA PRO A 40 4.31 6.66 15.13
C PRO A 40 5.11 5.48 14.58
N MET A 41 6.22 5.78 13.93
CA MET A 41 7.11 4.79 13.35
C MET A 41 8.56 5.17 13.60
N ASP A 42 9.38 4.18 13.90
CA ASP A 42 10.83 4.33 13.98
C ASP A 42 11.39 4.67 12.59
N ARG A 43 11.89 5.90 12.46
CA ARG A 43 12.42 6.43 11.20
C ARG A 43 13.71 5.76 10.77
N ASP A 44 14.57 5.38 11.71
CA ASP A 44 15.85 4.76 11.39
C ASP A 44 15.62 3.31 10.93
N LYS A 45 14.68 2.62 11.58
CA LYS A 45 14.21 1.29 11.13
C LYS A 45 13.60 1.36 9.72
N LEU A 46 12.70 2.32 9.46
CA LEU A 46 12.11 2.50 8.14
C LEU A 46 13.18 2.77 7.08
N ARG A 47 14.10 3.70 7.36
CA ARG A 47 15.15 4.09 6.42
C ARG A 47 16.06 2.91 6.09
N THR A 48 16.44 2.13 7.10
CA THR A 48 17.24 0.92 6.94
C THR A 48 16.51 -0.08 6.05
N GLY A 49 15.23 -0.35 6.33
CA GLY A 49 14.45 -1.29 5.53
C GLY A 49 14.22 -0.83 4.08
N ILE A 50 14.07 0.47 3.82
CA ILE A 50 14.01 1.03 2.45
C ILE A 50 15.33 0.79 1.72
N ASN A 51 16.48 1.03 2.37
CA ASN A 51 17.79 0.80 1.75
C ASN A 51 18.01 -0.69 1.42
N GLU A 52 17.56 -1.60 2.30
CA GLU A 52 17.56 -3.03 2.05
C GLU A 52 16.68 -3.39 0.84
N LEU A 53 15.46 -2.85 0.76
CA LEU A 53 14.56 -3.06 -0.35
C LEU A 53 15.18 -2.60 -1.69
N VAL A 54 15.83 -1.43 -1.70
CA VAL A 54 16.55 -0.94 -2.89
C VAL A 54 17.64 -1.90 -3.34
N ASN A 55 18.36 -2.52 -2.40
CA ASN A 55 19.38 -3.51 -2.74
C ASN A 55 18.79 -4.83 -3.23
N ILE A 56 17.71 -5.31 -2.61
CA ILE A 56 16.96 -6.50 -3.05
C ILE A 56 16.39 -6.29 -4.46
N ALA A 57 15.86 -5.11 -4.75
CA ALA A 57 15.28 -4.79 -6.06
C ALA A 57 16.29 -4.92 -7.22
N LYS A 58 17.59 -4.75 -6.96
CA LYS A 58 18.65 -4.96 -7.97
C LYS A 58 18.77 -6.41 -8.41
N MET A 59 18.32 -7.37 -7.59
CA MET A 59 18.34 -8.80 -7.92
C MET A 59 17.16 -9.20 -8.83
N GLN A 60 16.17 -8.33 -9.00
CA GLN A 60 14.96 -8.54 -9.82
C GLN A 60 14.16 -9.82 -9.48
N ASP A 61 14.32 -10.34 -8.26
CA ASP A 61 13.51 -11.44 -7.76
C ASP A 61 12.17 -10.91 -7.22
N HIS A 62 11.10 -11.16 -7.97
CA HIS A 62 9.75 -10.72 -7.64
C HIS A 62 9.30 -11.16 -6.24
N ASN A 63 9.54 -12.41 -5.87
CA ASN A 63 9.06 -12.95 -4.60
C ASN A 63 9.78 -12.29 -3.42
N THR A 64 11.10 -12.15 -3.53
CA THR A 64 11.92 -11.50 -2.49
C THR A 64 11.57 -10.02 -2.35
N ILE A 65 11.28 -9.32 -3.47
CA ILE A 65 10.81 -7.92 -3.45
C ILE A 65 9.46 -7.80 -2.75
N VAL A 66 8.48 -8.62 -3.14
CA VAL A 66 7.13 -8.63 -2.56
C VAL A 66 7.18 -8.94 -1.06
N GLN A 67 8.00 -9.91 -0.64
CA GLN A 67 8.20 -10.23 0.77
C GLN A 67 8.75 -9.02 1.54
N LYS A 68 9.77 -8.34 1.00
CA LYS A 68 10.34 -7.18 1.67
C LYS A 68 9.37 -5.99 1.76
N ILE A 69 8.55 -5.79 0.73
CA ILE A 69 7.47 -4.79 0.77
C ILE A 69 6.48 -5.14 1.88
N LYS A 70 6.07 -6.41 2.00
CA LYS A 70 5.12 -6.85 3.03
C LYS A 70 5.68 -6.74 4.45
N GLU A 71 6.99 -6.88 4.64
CA GLU A 71 7.63 -6.60 5.94
C GLU A 71 7.55 -5.11 6.33
N LEU A 72 7.74 -4.22 5.34
CA LEU A 72 7.73 -2.77 5.55
C LEU A 72 6.32 -2.19 5.63
N VAL A 73 5.39 -2.77 4.88
CA VAL A 73 3.99 -2.37 4.75
C VAL A 73 3.14 -3.63 4.99
N PRO A 74 2.88 -4.01 6.27
CA PRO A 74 2.16 -5.23 6.62
C PRO A 74 0.77 -5.34 5.98
N GLU A 75 0.15 -4.22 5.66
CA GLU A 75 -1.16 -4.09 5.04
C GLU A 75 -1.12 -4.31 3.52
N TYR A 76 0.07 -4.41 2.92
CA TYR A 76 0.23 -4.70 1.51
C TYR A 76 -0.34 -6.09 1.17
N SER A 77 -1.37 -6.09 0.34
CA SER A 77 -1.78 -7.27 -0.42
C SER A 77 -1.34 -7.09 -1.88
N SER A 78 -0.53 -8.02 -2.36
CA SER A 78 -0.46 -8.29 -3.79
C SER A 78 -1.88 -8.63 -4.21
N GLY A 79 -2.45 -7.96 -5.23
CA GLY A 79 -3.84 -8.12 -5.67
C GLY A 79 -4.22 -9.49 -6.24
N ASP A 80 -3.63 -10.57 -5.70
CA ASP A 80 -4.08 -11.95 -5.87
C ASP A 80 -5.39 -12.13 -5.10
N ASN A 81 -6.46 -11.61 -5.68
CA ASN A 81 -7.81 -12.08 -5.41
C ASN A 81 -7.99 -13.45 -6.08
N ASN A 82 -7.15 -14.43 -5.73
CA ASN A 82 -7.45 -15.82 -6.02
C ASN A 82 -8.13 -16.38 -4.77
N THR A 83 -9.35 -16.86 -4.97
CA THR A 83 -10.18 -17.65 -4.04
C THR A 83 -9.38 -18.49 -3.04
#